data_AF-I2QKH4-F1
#
_entry.id   AF-I2QKH4-F1
#
_cell.length_a   1.000
_cell.length_b   1.000
_cell.length_c   1.000
_cell.angle_alpha   90.00
_cell.angle_beta   90.00
_cell.angle_gamma   90.00
#
_symmetry.space_group_name_H-M   'P 1'
#
loop_
_entity.id
_entity.type
_entity.pdbx_description
1 polymer ?
#
loop_
_entity_poly.entity_id
_entity_poly.type
_entity_poly.pdbx_seq_one_letter_code
_entity_poly.pdbx_strand_id
1 'polypeptide(L)'
;MSDAAKPDPSDAALVLEYEFDAPPAKVWRAVTIPALRERWLPDCDLAGAEPESSIPGQEVRYRLRDSEPPFRESHVIFRIEPNEDGGTRFRIIQQTCMKLPQPANSNGCLMRAAA
;
A
#
# COMPACT_ATOMS: atom_id res chain seq x y z
N MET A 1 14.60 -23.05 19.82
CA MET A 1 14.33 -21.65 20.18
C MET A 1 14.15 -20.89 18.87
N SER A 2 12.91 -20.73 18.41
CA SER A 2 12.64 -19.98 17.19
C SER A 2 12.65 -18.50 17.55
N ASP A 3 13.65 -17.78 17.06
CA ASP A 3 13.70 -16.33 17.12
C ASP A 3 12.54 -15.78 16.27
N ALA A 4 11.48 -15.34 16.95
CA ALA A 4 10.41 -14.59 16.31
C ALA A 4 10.96 -13.19 16.06
N ALA A 5 11.57 -12.98 14.88
CA ALA A 5 11.89 -11.65 14.39
C ALA A 5 10.62 -10.80 14.49
N LYS A 6 10.61 -9.81 15.38
CA LYS A 6 9.57 -8.79 15.44
C LYS A 6 9.50 -8.14 14.05
N PRO A 7 8.32 -8.02 13.43
CA PRO A 7 8.22 -7.32 12.16
C PRO A 7 8.78 -5.92 12.34
N ASP A 8 9.74 -5.56 11.49
CA ASP A 8 10.25 -4.20 11.43
C ASP A 8 9.05 -3.28 11.11
N PRO A 9 8.78 -2.25 11.92
CA PRO A 9 7.65 -1.34 11.67
C PRO A 9 7.78 -0.60 10.32
N SER A 10 8.96 -0.61 9.71
CA SER A 10 9.24 0.00 8.39
C SER A 10 8.70 -0.81 7.21
N ASP A 11 8.31 -2.07 7.43
CA ASP A 11 7.71 -2.97 6.42
C ASP A 11 6.22 -3.27 6.69
N ALA A 12 5.62 -2.58 7.67
CA ALA A 12 4.23 -2.80 8.05
C ALA A 12 3.28 -2.20 7.00
N ALA A 13 3.01 -2.95 5.93
CA ALA A 13 1.93 -2.66 5.01
C ALA A 13 0.58 -2.82 5.75
N LEU A 14 -0.25 -1.78 5.72
CA LEU A 14 -1.61 -1.88 6.21
C LEU A 14 -2.44 -2.61 5.14
N VAL A 15 -3.02 -3.74 5.49
CA VAL A 15 -3.88 -4.52 4.60
C VAL A 15 -5.29 -4.52 5.15
N LEU A 16 -6.24 -4.03 4.34
CA LEU A 16 -7.67 -4.13 4.60
C LEU A 16 -8.28 -5.08 3.58
N GLU A 17 -9.13 -5.99 4.02
CA GLU A 17 -9.82 -6.96 3.18
C GLU A 17 -11.33 -6.81 3.35
N TYR A 18 -12.05 -6.82 2.23
CA TYR A 18 -13.50 -6.68 2.15
C TYR A 18 -14.08 -7.68 1.15
N GLU A 19 -15.30 -8.13 1.41
CA GLU A 19 -16.09 -8.94 0.48
C GLU A 19 -17.23 -8.09 -0.07
N PHE A 20 -17.43 -8.16 -1.38
CA PHE A 20 -18.53 -7.48 -2.07
C PHE A 20 -19.37 -8.47 -2.86
N ASP A 21 -20.69 -8.36 -2.81
CA ASP A 21 -21.62 -9.13 -3.65
C ASP A 21 -21.60 -8.69 -5.13
N ALA A 22 -20.78 -7.70 -5.46
CA ALA A 22 -20.62 -7.20 -6.82
C ALA A 22 -19.61 -8.03 -7.61
N PRO A 23 -19.81 -8.21 -8.93
CA PRO A 23 -18.83 -8.90 -9.75
C PRO A 23 -17.53 -8.08 -9.88
N PRO A 24 -16.36 -8.74 -10.06
CA PRO A 24 -15.04 -8.07 -10.12
C PRO A 24 -14.96 -6.92 -11.12
N ALA A 25 -15.62 -7.05 -12.27
CA ALA A 25 -15.66 -6.01 -13.29
C ALA A 25 -16.32 -4.70 -12.80
N LYS A 26 -17.30 -4.78 -11.89
CA LYS A 26 -17.95 -3.60 -11.31
C LYS A 26 -17.03 -2.91 -10.32
N VAL A 27 -16.35 -3.68 -9.46
CA VAL A 27 -15.37 -3.14 -8.51
C VAL A 27 -14.19 -2.52 -9.25
N TRP A 28 -13.70 -3.18 -10.31
CA TRP A 28 -12.64 -2.65 -11.18
C TRP A 28 -12.99 -1.28 -11.76
N ARG A 29 -14.20 -1.11 -12.30
CA ARG A 29 -14.66 0.18 -12.81
C ARG A 29 -14.73 1.24 -11.71
N ALA A 30 -15.10 0.87 -10.49
CA ALA A 30 -15.20 1.81 -9.36
C ALA A 30 -13.84 2.36 -8.91
N VAL A 31 -12.76 1.58 -9.07
CA VAL A 31 -11.39 2.01 -8.72
C VAL A 31 -10.61 2.61 -9.89
N THR A 32 -10.99 2.34 -11.14
CA THR A 32 -10.23 2.81 -12.32
C THR A 32 -10.86 3.94 -13.11
N ILE A 33 -12.19 4.11 -13.07
CA ILE A 33 -12.86 5.23 -13.76
C ILE A 33 -12.85 6.45 -12.84
N PRO A 34 -12.18 7.57 -13.21
CA PRO A 34 -12.05 8.75 -12.34
C PRO A 34 -13.40 9.27 -11.80
N ALA A 35 -14.39 9.44 -12.68
CA ALA A 35 -15.73 9.90 -12.30
C ALA A 35 -16.47 8.99 -11.31
N LEU A 36 -16.11 7.70 -11.23
CA LEU A 36 -16.65 6.79 -10.21
C LEU A 36 -15.79 6.78 -8.95
N ARG A 37 -14.46 6.84 -9.11
CA ARG A 37 -13.47 6.86 -8.03
C ARG A 37 -13.62 8.11 -7.15
N GLU A 38 -13.74 9.30 -7.75
CA GLU A 38 -13.87 10.59 -7.05
C GLU A 38 -15.02 10.63 -6.04
N ARG A 39 -16.04 9.78 -6.20
CA ARG A 39 -17.18 9.69 -5.27
C ARG A 39 -16.82 9.13 -3.90
N TRP A 40 -15.68 8.43 -3.76
CA TRP A 40 -15.26 7.77 -2.52
C TRP A 40 -13.76 7.88 -2.25
N LEU A 41 -12.94 8.16 -3.27
CA LEU A 41 -11.53 8.48 -3.18
C LEU A 41 -11.25 9.75 -4.00
N PRO A 42 -11.33 10.94 -3.37
CA PRO A 42 -11.12 12.23 -4.02
C PRO A 42 -9.73 12.39 -4.62
N ASP A 43 -9.62 13.13 -5.71
CA ASP A 43 -8.33 13.42 -6.36
C ASP A 43 -7.39 14.25 -5.49
N CYS A 44 -7.89 15.02 -4.52
CA CYS A 44 -7.07 15.80 -3.60
C CYS A 44 -6.24 14.93 -2.64
N ASP A 45 -6.64 13.68 -2.44
CA ASP A 45 -5.91 12.71 -1.60
C ASP A 45 -4.86 11.93 -2.41
N LEU A 46 -4.90 12.06 -3.74
CA LEU A 46 -3.93 11.48 -4.65
C LEU A 46 -2.83 12.47 -4.99
N ALA A 47 -1.60 11.97 -5.12
CA ALA A 47 -0.51 12.74 -5.70
C ALA A 47 -0.71 12.98 -7.21
N GLY A 48 -1.56 12.18 -7.86
CA GLY A 48 -2.00 12.32 -9.24
C GLY A 48 -3.21 11.43 -9.55
N ALA A 49 -4.08 11.88 -10.46
CA ALA A 49 -5.32 11.17 -10.80
C ALA A 49 -5.10 9.88 -11.60
N GLU A 50 -3.95 9.76 -12.27
CA GLU A 50 -3.56 8.57 -13.03
C GLU A 50 -2.91 7.51 -12.13
N PRO A 51 -3.19 6.22 -12.38
CA PRO A 51 -2.53 5.14 -11.65
C PRO A 51 -1.06 5.01 -12.05
N GLU A 52 -0.20 4.61 -11.10
CA GLU A 52 1.20 4.31 -11.37
C GLU A 52 1.39 3.00 -12.13
N SER A 53 0.54 2.02 -11.83
CA SER A 53 0.52 0.72 -12.49
C SER A 53 -0.89 0.15 -12.49
N SER A 54 -1.25 -0.55 -13.55
CA SER A 54 -2.57 -1.16 -13.71
C SER A 54 -2.45 -2.52 -14.40
N ILE A 55 -2.95 -3.56 -13.74
CA ILE A 55 -3.14 -4.90 -14.27
C ILE A 55 -4.66 -5.11 -14.39
N PRO A 56 -5.22 -5.03 -15.61
CA PRO A 56 -6.65 -5.05 -15.83
C PRO A 56 -7.40 -6.15 -15.08
N GLY A 57 -8.36 -5.74 -14.26
CA GLY A 57 -9.24 -6.64 -13.51
C GLY A 57 -8.61 -7.31 -12.28
N GLN A 58 -7.34 -7.04 -11.98
CA GLN A 58 -6.62 -7.70 -10.89
C GLN A 58 -6.03 -6.71 -9.89
N GLU A 59 -5.28 -5.71 -10.37
CA GLU A 59 -4.54 -4.80 -9.49
C GLU A 59 -4.43 -3.41 -10.09
N VAL A 60 -4.62 -2.37 -9.30
CA VAL A 60 -4.28 -0.99 -9.68
C VAL A 60 -3.60 -0.29 -8.51
N ARG A 61 -2.56 0.50 -8.81
CA ARG A 61 -1.78 1.24 -7.83
C ARG A 61 -1.93 2.73 -8.03
N TYR A 62 -2.17 3.45 -6.94
CA TYR A 62 -2.16 4.91 -6.90
C TYR A 62 -1.17 5.41 -5.86
N ARG A 63 -0.70 6.64 -6.08
CA ARG A 63 0.10 7.37 -5.09
C ARG A 63 -0.81 8.33 -4.34
N LEU A 64 -0.80 8.24 -3.02
CA LEU A 64 -1.46 9.18 -2.11
C LEU A 64 -0.47 10.21 -1.63
N ARG A 65 -0.97 11.41 -1.33
CA ARG A 65 -0.22 12.47 -0.68
C ARG A 65 -1.06 13.07 0.44
N ASP A 66 -0.52 13.12 1.65
CA ASP A 66 -1.15 13.79 2.78
C ASP A 66 -1.37 15.28 2.46
N SER A 67 -2.51 15.84 2.85
CA SER A 67 -2.83 17.25 2.61
C SER A 67 -2.07 18.23 3.51
N GLU A 68 -1.45 17.75 4.60
CA GLU A 68 -0.72 18.56 5.56
C GLU A 68 0.80 18.36 5.44
N PRO A 69 1.62 19.40 5.65
CA PRO A 69 3.07 19.25 5.79
C PRO A 69 3.41 18.17 6.84
N PRO A 70 4.37 17.26 6.56
CA PRO A 70 5.36 17.30 5.49
C PRO A 70 4.92 16.66 4.15
N PHE A 71 3.61 16.59 3.87
CA PHE A 71 3.02 16.07 2.62
C PHE A 71 3.52 14.65 2.30
N ARG A 72 3.38 13.74 3.26
CA ARG A 72 3.92 12.38 3.11
C ARG A 72 3.26 11.67 1.95
N GLU A 73 4.05 10.90 1.23
CA GLU A 73 3.56 10.08 0.13
C GLU A 73 3.48 8.61 0.55
N SER A 74 2.42 7.95 0.09
CA SER A 74 2.23 6.51 0.25
C SER A 74 1.67 5.91 -1.04
N HIS A 75 1.75 4.59 -1.15
CA HIS A 75 1.12 3.85 -2.23
C HIS A 75 -0.09 3.13 -1.70
N VAL A 76 -1.21 3.21 -2.42
CA VAL A 76 -2.34 2.30 -2.24
C VAL A 76 -2.40 1.35 -3.42
N ILE A 77 -2.55 0.07 -3.12
CA ILE A 77 -2.70 -0.99 -4.10
C ILE A 77 -4.06 -1.62 -3.86
N PHE A 78 -4.92 -1.52 -4.86
CA PHE A 78 -6.23 -2.16 -4.89
C PHE A 78 -6.11 -3.50 -5.60
N ARG A 79 -6.35 -4.61 -4.90
CA ARG A 79 -6.43 -5.94 -5.50
C ARG A 79 -7.86 -6.43 -5.55
N ILE A 80 -8.20 -7.05 -6.66
CA ILE A 80 -9.54 -7.52 -6.98
C ILE A 80 -9.42 -8.99 -7.37
N GLU A 81 -10.12 -9.85 -6.65
CA GLU A 81 -10.18 -11.28 -6.93
C GLU A 81 -11.65 -11.75 -6.88
N PRO A 82 -12.07 -12.69 -7.73
CA PRO A 82 -13.39 -13.29 -7.60
C PRO A 82 -13.49 -14.07 -6.28
N ASN A 83 -14.66 -14.04 -5.63
CA ASN A 83 -14.96 -14.90 -4.49
C ASN A 83 -15.83 -16.11 -4.93
N GLU A 84 -16.08 -17.04 -4.00
CA GLU A 84 -16.81 -18.29 -4.27
C GLU A 84 -18.29 -18.07 -4.61
N ASP A 85 -18.87 -16.96 -4.15
CA ASP A 85 -20.30 -16.62 -4.32
C ASP A 85 -20.58 -15.78 -5.59
N GLY A 86 -19.58 -15.61 -6.46
CA GLY A 86 -19.68 -14.79 -7.68
C GLY A 86 -19.56 -13.27 -7.43
N GLY A 87 -19.23 -12.89 -6.20
CA GLY A 87 -18.82 -11.57 -5.78
C GLY A 87 -17.31 -11.34 -5.94
N THR A 88 -16.77 -10.43 -5.12
CA THR A 88 -15.39 -9.95 -5.20
C THR A 88 -14.76 -9.87 -3.81
N ARG A 89 -13.59 -10.49 -3.67
CA ARG A 89 -12.65 -10.18 -2.59
C ARG A 89 -11.82 -8.96 -3.00
N PHE A 90 -11.95 -7.90 -2.21
CA PHE A 90 -11.27 -6.62 -2.43
C PHE A 90 -10.25 -6.36 -1.34
N ARG A 91 -8.98 -6.15 -1.72
CA ARG A 91 -7.92 -5.79 -0.78
C ARG A 91 -7.38 -4.41 -1.06
N ILE A 92 -7.22 -3.64 0.00
CA ILE A 92 -6.57 -2.34 0.01
C ILE A 92 -5.26 -2.50 0.77
N ILE A 93 -4.14 -2.35 0.07
CA ILE A 93 -2.81 -2.48 0.65
C ILE A 93 -2.16 -1.09 0.62
N GLN A 94 -1.92 -0.51 1.79
CA GLN A 94 -1.27 0.78 1.92
C GLN A 94 0.18 0.59 2.38
N GLN A 95 1.11 1.22 1.66
CA GLN A 95 2.56 1.11 1.89
C GLN A 95 3.19 2.49 1.94
N THR A 96 4.04 2.74 2.93
CA THR A 96 4.78 4.01 3.04
C THR A 96 5.82 4.12 1.94
N CYS A 97 5.99 5.31 1.34
CA CYS A 97 7.06 5.56 0.35
C CYS A 97 8.44 5.78 1.00
N MET A 98 8.53 5.86 2.33
CA MET A 98 9.77 6.17 3.03
C MET A 98 10.69 4.94 3.11
N LYS A 99 11.90 5.04 2.54
CA LYS A 99 13.05 4.29 3.04
C LYS A 99 13.46 4.94 4.35
N LEU A 100 13.30 4.24 5.48
CA LEU A 100 13.86 4.72 6.74
C LEU A 100 15.37 4.94 6.53
N PRO A 101 15.94 6.10 6.90
CA PRO A 101 17.38 6.27 6.85
C PRO A 101 18.02 5.20 7.73
N GLN A 102 18.94 4.41 7.15
CA GLN A 102 19.71 3.45 7.93
C GLN A 102 20.46 4.23 9.03
N PRO A 103 20.34 3.83 10.30
CA PRO A 103 21.08 4.50 11.37
C PRO A 103 22.58 4.39 11.07
N ALA A 104 23.27 5.54 11.01
CA ALA A 104 24.69 5.62 10.68
C ALA A 104 25.63 5.18 11.83
N ASN A 105 25.08 4.72 12.96
CA ASN A 105 25.85 4.35 14.14
C ASN A 105 26.22 2.85 14.16
N SER A 106 26.81 2.35 13.07
CA SER A 106 27.58 1.10 13.08
C SER A 106 28.93 1.31 13.76
N ASN A 107 28.94 1.79 15.01
CA ASN A 107 30.13 1.84 15.83
C ASN A 107 30.41 0.44 16.40
N GLY A 108 30.84 -0.47 15.53
CA GLY A 108 31.42 -1.74 15.93
C GLY A 108 32.68 -1.48 16.73
N CYS A 109 32.60 -1.60 18.05
CA CYS A 109 33.72 -1.42 18.97
C CYS A 109 34.77 -2.53 18.74
N LEU A 110 35.75 -2.29 17.86
CA LEU A 110 36.94 -3.15 17.73
C LEU A 110 37.99 -2.71 18.75
N MET A 111 37.82 -3.14 20.00
CA MET A 111 38.95 -3.15 20.94
C MET A 111 39.86 -4.34 20.57
N ARG A 112 41.02 -4.06 19.98
CA ARG A 112 42.08 -5.06 19.86
C ARG A 112 42.77 -5.20 21.22
N ALA A 113 42.58 -6.33 21.89
CA ALA A 113 43.45 -6.72 22.99
C ALA A 113 44.83 -7.08 22.42
N ALA A 114 45.88 -6.41 22.90
CA ALA A 114 47.24 -6.86 22.71
C ALA A 114 47.53 -7.98 23.73
N ALA A 115 48.10 -9.08 23.25
CA ALA A 115 48.68 -10.14 24.08
C ALA A 115 50.21 -10.06 23.98
#